data_AF-A0AAN7A4B6-F1
#
_entry.id   AF-A0AAN7A4B6-F1
#
_cell.length_a   1.000
_cell.length_b   1.000
_cell.length_c   1.000
_cell.angle_alpha   90.00
_cell.angle_beta   90.00
_cell.angle_gamma   90.00
#
_symmetry.space_group_name_H-M   'P 1'
#
loop_
_entity.id
_entity.type
_entity.pdbx_description
1 polymer ?
#
loop_
_entity_poly.entity_id
_entity_poly.type
_entity_poly.pdbx_seq_one_letter_code
_entity_poly.pdbx_strand_id
1 'polypeptide(L)'
;MNGMNGANMQGAMVGVPVPAGQPSELNYIYQMVENLSAQLAANQRTLEEVISCVGRIRARARSQSLGNEELISLAADEVKAQEADLDTYISVLSEAFDKARYSRDQNAVLLAQFAGTMSNMLRQFHEYKARHVADVSAWHKSYRAQLAEARAENSKLRDQIWEMQAHAGAANEKLRNFRKKYDENETRWEKRVETKAMRQELRFWKRMAMPHLADDDPCWSDDDDLVDVAEKRRLEEVQRITAETHATAAAQLAAAQTELGEIAGNEEDGGDQRGDEIPPPAPAPPSTVSTPHNLMQQLVGGVPMQRGDDENSTGPTPPPRPLSAASSTGSSGQ
;
A
#
# COMPACT_ATOMS: atom_id res chain seq x y z
N MET A 1 -53.71 -81.01 29.72
CA MET A 1 -54.86 -81.91 29.97
C MET A 1 -55.84 -81.17 30.85
N ASN A 2 -57.13 -81.00 30.57
CA ASN A 2 -57.96 -81.36 29.44
C ASN A 2 -59.14 -80.37 29.46
N GLY A 3 -59.45 -79.76 28.32
CA GLY A 3 -60.57 -78.83 28.19
C GLY A 3 -61.90 -79.58 28.22
N MET A 4 -62.79 -79.18 29.14
CA MET A 4 -64.13 -79.72 29.27
C MET A 4 -65.10 -78.79 28.54
N ASN A 5 -65.33 -79.10 27.26
CA ASN A 5 -66.33 -78.46 26.42
C ASN A 5 -67.70 -79.12 26.76
N GLY A 6 -68.52 -78.41 27.54
CA GLY A 6 -69.85 -78.84 27.93
C GLY A 6 -70.89 -78.40 26.89
N ALA A 7 -71.39 -79.38 26.13
CA ALA A 7 -72.81 -79.59 25.77
C ALA A 7 -73.70 -78.32 25.75
N ASN A 8 -74.01 -77.76 24.57
CA ASN A 8 -75.11 -78.20 23.71
C ASN A 8 -76.41 -78.53 24.48
N MET A 9 -77.21 -77.52 24.80
CA MET A 9 -78.65 -77.63 25.09
C MET A 9 -79.25 -76.23 25.29
N GLN A 10 -79.62 -75.52 24.22
CA GLN A 10 -80.78 -74.60 24.24
C GLN A 10 -81.02 -74.00 22.85
N GLY A 11 -81.70 -74.80 22.04
CA GLY A 11 -82.25 -74.39 20.76
C GLY A 11 -83.46 -75.26 20.45
N ALA A 12 -84.49 -75.23 21.31
CA ALA A 12 -85.85 -75.75 21.03
C ALA A 12 -86.74 -75.59 22.27
N MET A 13 -87.46 -74.47 22.38
CA MET A 13 -88.73 -74.29 23.10
C MET A 13 -89.30 -72.93 22.65
N VAL A 14 -89.82 -72.82 21.42
CA VAL A 14 -91.24 -73.00 21.06
C VAL A 14 -92.19 -72.30 22.03
N GLY A 15 -92.87 -71.28 21.51
CA GLY A 15 -93.69 -70.35 22.24
C GLY A 15 -94.94 -70.95 22.86
N VAL A 16 -95.15 -70.56 24.12
CA VAL A 16 -96.46 -70.37 24.74
C VAL A 16 -96.40 -68.97 25.37
N PRO A 17 -97.35 -68.05 25.08
CA PRO A 17 -97.33 -66.70 25.63
C PRO A 17 -97.53 -66.76 27.15
N VAL A 18 -96.49 -66.44 27.90
CA VAL A 18 -96.60 -66.20 29.35
C VAL A 18 -97.22 -64.80 29.53
N PRO A 19 -98.25 -64.63 30.37
CA PRO A 19 -98.96 -63.37 30.55
C PRO A 19 -98.03 -62.21 30.95
N ALA A 20 -98.30 -61.04 30.36
CA ALA A 20 -97.40 -59.88 30.19
C ALA A 20 -96.81 -59.21 31.46
N GLY A 21 -97.13 -59.67 32.67
CA GLY A 21 -96.56 -59.18 33.93
C GLY A 21 -95.50 -60.10 34.56
N GLN A 22 -95.57 -61.40 34.30
CA GLN A 22 -94.60 -62.39 34.79
C GLN A 22 -93.17 -62.17 34.27
N PRO A 23 -92.91 -61.84 32.99
CA PRO A 23 -91.54 -61.60 32.54
C PRO A 23 -90.94 -60.31 33.11
N SER A 24 -91.76 -59.27 33.37
CA SER A 24 -91.28 -58.04 34.02
C SER A 24 -91.00 -58.22 35.50
N GLU A 25 -91.85 -58.97 36.21
CA GLU A 25 -91.64 -59.30 37.63
C GLU A 25 -90.47 -60.27 37.80
N LEU A 26 -90.33 -61.28 36.94
CA LEU A 26 -89.16 -62.16 36.92
C LEU A 26 -87.89 -61.38 36.60
N ASN A 27 -87.90 -60.48 35.62
CA ASN A 27 -86.73 -59.65 35.32
C ASN A 27 -86.41 -58.69 36.48
N TYR A 28 -87.41 -58.12 37.15
CA TYR A 28 -87.22 -57.33 38.37
C TYR A 28 -86.61 -58.17 39.51
N ILE A 29 -87.10 -59.39 39.72
CA ILE A 29 -86.56 -60.31 40.73
C ILE A 29 -85.14 -60.75 40.35
N TYR A 30 -84.86 -61.06 39.08
CA TYR A 30 -83.52 -61.40 38.60
C TYR A 30 -82.55 -60.22 38.76
N GLN A 31 -82.95 -59.00 38.40
CA GLN A 31 -82.15 -57.81 38.66
C GLN A 31 -81.95 -57.56 40.15
N MET A 32 -82.97 -57.77 40.98
CA MET A 32 -82.85 -57.64 42.43
C MET A 32 -81.91 -58.71 43.02
N VAL A 33 -81.99 -59.96 42.57
CA VAL A 33 -81.10 -61.05 42.98
C VAL A 33 -79.68 -60.81 42.47
N GLU A 34 -79.51 -60.34 41.24
CA GLU A 34 -78.21 -59.98 40.67
C GLU A 34 -77.59 -58.81 41.45
N ASN A 35 -78.37 -57.79 41.77
CA ASN A 35 -77.96 -56.69 42.64
C ASN A 35 -77.60 -57.17 44.05
N LEU A 36 -78.39 -58.06 44.65
CA LEU A 36 -78.06 -58.66 45.95
C LEU A 36 -76.79 -59.50 45.87
N SER A 37 -76.58 -60.26 44.79
CA SER A 37 -75.39 -61.08 44.60
C SER A 37 -74.13 -60.22 44.41
N ALA A 38 -74.25 -59.12 43.67
CA ALA A 38 -73.19 -58.13 43.50
C ALA A 38 -72.87 -57.42 44.82
N GLN A 39 -73.90 -57.05 45.59
CA GLN A 39 -73.73 -56.49 46.94
C GLN A 39 -73.10 -57.49 47.90
N LEU A 40 -73.47 -58.76 47.84
CA LEU A 40 -72.93 -59.80 48.70
C LEU A 40 -71.47 -60.10 48.36
N ALA A 41 -71.11 -60.11 47.07
CA ALA A 41 -69.71 -60.20 46.63
C ALA A 41 -68.88 -58.97 47.05
N ALA A 42 -69.46 -57.76 46.98
CA ALA A 42 -68.81 -56.56 47.48
C ALA A 42 -68.60 -56.61 49.01
N ASN A 43 -69.62 -57.07 49.76
CA ASN A 43 -69.53 -57.24 51.21
C ASN A 43 -68.53 -58.31 51.62
N GLN A 44 -68.36 -59.39 50.84
CA GLN A 44 -67.33 -60.37 51.10
C GLN A 44 -65.93 -59.77 50.94
N ARG A 45 -65.70 -58.98 49.87
CA ARG A 45 -64.41 -58.31 49.67
C ARG A 45 -64.10 -57.30 50.77
N THR A 46 -65.08 -56.49 51.18
CA THR A 46 -64.87 -55.53 52.28
C THR A 46 -64.61 -56.25 53.61
N LEU A 47 -65.30 -57.36 53.88
CA LEU A 47 -65.03 -58.16 55.07
C LEU A 47 -63.64 -58.80 55.05
N GLU A 48 -63.16 -59.30 53.91
CA GLU A 48 -61.80 -59.81 53.76
C GLU A 48 -60.75 -58.71 54.02
N GLU A 49 -60.96 -57.50 53.49
CA GLU A 49 -60.12 -56.34 53.76
C GLU A 49 -60.11 -55.98 55.25
N VAL A 50 -61.28 -55.92 55.88
CA VAL A 50 -61.42 -55.65 57.32
C VAL A 50 -60.72 -56.73 58.14
N ILE A 51 -60.93 -58.01 57.83
CA ILE A 51 -60.27 -59.13 58.53
C ILE A 51 -58.75 -59.06 58.36
N SER A 52 -58.26 -58.72 57.17
CA SER A 52 -56.82 -58.54 56.93
C SER A 52 -56.26 -57.36 57.75
N CYS A 53 -57.01 -56.26 57.87
CA CYS A 53 -56.61 -55.08 58.61
C CYS A 53 -56.61 -55.37 60.13
N VAL A 54 -57.66 -56.01 60.64
CA VAL A 54 -57.75 -56.48 62.02
C VAL A 54 -56.65 -57.50 62.33
N GLY A 55 -56.32 -58.38 61.38
CA GLY A 55 -55.22 -59.33 61.48
C GLY A 55 -53.87 -58.63 61.67
N ARG A 56 -53.61 -57.57 60.89
CA ARG A 56 -52.42 -56.71 61.03
C ARG A 56 -52.41 -55.95 62.37
N ILE A 57 -53.52 -55.34 62.78
CA ILE A 57 -53.66 -54.64 64.07
C ILE A 57 -53.38 -55.61 65.22
N ARG A 58 -53.95 -56.81 65.18
CA ARG A 58 -53.76 -57.85 66.21
C ARG A 58 -52.34 -58.43 66.22
N ALA A 59 -51.70 -58.56 65.07
CA ALA A 59 -50.30 -58.97 64.99
C ALA A 59 -49.39 -57.90 65.61
N ARG A 60 -49.65 -56.61 65.30
CA ARG A 60 -48.95 -55.46 65.90
C ARG A 60 -49.15 -55.39 67.41
N ALA A 61 -50.41 -55.52 67.88
CA ALA A 61 -50.77 -55.59 69.30
C ALA A 61 -49.95 -56.66 70.05
N ARG A 62 -49.92 -57.87 69.50
CA ARG A 62 -49.22 -59.01 70.12
C ARG A 62 -47.71 -58.85 70.09
N SER A 63 -47.15 -58.33 69.00
CA SER A 63 -45.70 -58.16 68.87
C SER A 63 -45.13 -57.12 69.85
N GLN A 64 -45.94 -56.13 70.24
CA GLN A 64 -45.52 -55.01 71.10
C GLN A 64 -46.17 -55.06 72.50
N SER A 65 -46.98 -56.07 72.79
CA SER A 65 -47.74 -56.23 74.06
C SER A 65 -48.60 -55.01 74.45
N LEU A 66 -49.19 -54.35 73.46
CA LEU A 66 -49.95 -53.11 73.64
C LEU A 66 -51.44 -53.36 73.88
N GLY A 67 -52.05 -52.53 74.72
CA GLY A 67 -53.51 -52.43 74.84
C GLY A 67 -54.15 -51.76 73.61
N ASN A 68 -55.48 -51.87 73.46
CA ASN A 68 -56.20 -51.22 72.36
C ASN A 68 -56.02 -49.70 72.36
N GLU A 69 -56.05 -49.07 73.54
CA GLU A 69 -55.90 -47.61 73.66
C GLU A 69 -54.49 -47.14 73.31
N GLU A 70 -53.47 -47.90 73.72
CA GLU A 70 -52.06 -47.63 73.41
C GLU A 70 -51.74 -47.84 71.93
N LEU A 71 -52.43 -48.78 71.27
CA LEU A 71 -52.32 -48.96 69.82
C LEU A 71 -52.91 -47.79 69.03
N ILE A 72 -54.07 -47.30 69.48
CA ILE A 72 -54.73 -46.13 68.86
C ILE A 72 -53.88 -44.89 69.08
N SER A 73 -53.31 -44.69 70.27
CA SER A 73 -52.42 -43.56 70.54
C SER A 73 -51.14 -43.63 69.72
N LEU A 74 -50.50 -44.80 69.61
CA LEU A 74 -49.29 -44.97 68.79
C LEU A 74 -49.56 -44.78 67.30
N ALA A 75 -50.70 -45.24 66.79
CA ALA A 75 -51.10 -44.98 65.41
C ALA A 75 -51.40 -43.50 65.18
N ALA A 76 -52.05 -42.83 66.15
CA ALA A 76 -52.29 -41.39 66.08
C ALA A 76 -50.99 -40.59 66.13
N ASP A 77 -50.01 -41.02 66.92
CA ASP A 77 -48.69 -40.39 67.01
C ASP A 77 -47.86 -40.63 65.74
N GLU A 78 -47.94 -41.83 65.13
CA GLU A 78 -47.31 -42.13 63.84
C GLU A 78 -47.91 -41.28 62.71
N VAL A 79 -49.24 -41.12 62.68
CA VAL A 79 -49.93 -40.24 61.73
C VAL A 79 -49.52 -38.77 61.93
N LYS A 80 -49.47 -38.29 63.17
CA LYS A 80 -49.02 -36.91 63.48
C LYS A 80 -47.55 -36.68 63.11
N ALA A 81 -46.69 -37.66 63.32
CA ALA A 81 -45.28 -37.57 62.93
C ALA A 81 -45.13 -37.50 61.40
N GLN A 82 -45.87 -38.34 60.68
CA GLN A 82 -45.91 -38.29 59.21
C GLN A 82 -46.47 -36.98 58.67
N GLU A 83 -47.51 -36.42 59.31
CA GLU A 83 -48.08 -35.12 58.94
C GLU A 83 -47.06 -33.98 59.09
N ALA A 84 -46.31 -33.94 60.20
CA ALA A 84 -45.25 -32.97 60.41
C ALA A 84 -44.10 -33.12 59.38
N ASP A 85 -43.72 -34.36 59.05
CA ASP A 85 -42.70 -34.62 58.03
C ASP A 85 -43.17 -34.16 56.64
N LEU A 86 -44.44 -34.36 56.29
CA LEU A 86 -45.02 -33.90 55.02
C LEU A 86 -44.96 -32.38 54.90
N ASP A 87 -45.27 -31.64 55.96
CA ASP A 87 -45.18 -30.18 55.97
C ASP A 87 -43.74 -29.68 55.75
N THR A 88 -42.75 -30.35 56.36
CA THR A 88 -41.33 -30.02 56.10
C THR A 88 -40.93 -30.31 54.66
N TYR A 89 -41.35 -31.43 54.09
CA TYR A 89 -41.11 -31.77 52.69
C TYR A 89 -41.76 -30.77 51.73
N ILE A 90 -43.01 -30.37 51.99
CA ILE A 90 -43.73 -29.37 51.19
C ILE A 90 -42.97 -28.04 51.25
N SER A 91 -42.48 -27.62 52.42
CA SER A 91 -41.71 -26.39 52.59
C SER A 91 -40.41 -26.42 51.77
N VAL A 92 -39.62 -27.48 51.90
CA VAL A 92 -38.34 -27.63 51.18
C VAL A 92 -38.56 -27.72 49.67
N LEU A 93 -39.57 -28.48 49.22
CA LEU A 93 -39.91 -28.61 47.81
C LEU A 93 -40.40 -27.29 47.23
N SER A 94 -41.18 -26.52 47.98
CA SER A 94 -41.65 -25.20 47.55
C SER A 94 -40.49 -24.21 47.41
N GLU A 95 -39.59 -24.18 48.39
CA GLU A 95 -38.39 -23.32 48.32
C GLU A 95 -37.46 -23.72 47.16
N ALA A 96 -37.25 -25.02 46.97
CA ALA A 96 -36.45 -25.53 45.85
C ALA A 96 -37.10 -25.19 44.50
N PHE A 97 -38.42 -25.27 44.41
CA PHE A 97 -39.18 -24.89 43.22
C PHE A 97 -39.04 -23.40 42.91
N ASP A 98 -39.17 -22.53 43.91
CA ASP A 98 -39.00 -21.08 43.74
C ASP A 98 -37.57 -20.71 43.33
N LYS A 99 -36.55 -21.35 43.93
CA LYS A 99 -35.14 -21.19 43.53
C LYS A 99 -34.91 -21.65 42.09
N ALA A 100 -35.45 -22.80 41.71
CA ALA A 100 -35.33 -23.32 40.35
C ALA A 100 -36.02 -22.40 39.33
N ARG A 101 -37.20 -21.87 39.67
CA ARG A 101 -37.92 -20.91 38.84
C ARG A 101 -37.16 -19.60 38.69
N TYR A 102 -36.64 -19.06 39.79
CA TYR A 102 -35.83 -17.84 39.75
C TYR A 102 -34.57 -18.01 38.89
N SER A 103 -33.84 -19.12 39.07
CA SER A 103 -32.68 -19.47 38.25
C SER A 103 -33.04 -19.61 36.77
N ARG A 104 -34.16 -20.28 36.45
CA ARG A 104 -34.67 -20.38 35.08
C ARG A 104 -34.93 -19.01 34.47
N ASP A 105 -35.61 -18.13 35.20
CA ASP A 105 -35.99 -16.80 34.72
C ASP A 105 -34.75 -15.91 34.53
N GLN A 106 -33.76 -15.98 35.43
CA GLN A 106 -32.46 -15.30 35.25
C GLN A 106 -31.71 -15.80 34.01
N ASN A 107 -31.65 -17.12 33.80
CA ASN A 107 -31.02 -17.70 32.63
C ASN A 107 -31.71 -17.28 31.32
N ALA A 108 -33.04 -17.19 31.32
CA ALA A 108 -33.80 -16.71 30.17
C ALA A 108 -33.47 -15.24 29.84
N VAL A 109 -33.33 -14.39 30.87
CA VAL A 109 -32.92 -12.99 30.69
C VAL A 109 -31.50 -12.90 30.12
N LEU A 110 -30.56 -13.71 30.64
CA LEU A 110 -29.18 -13.73 30.14
C LEU A 110 -29.11 -14.15 28.66
N LEU A 111 -29.89 -15.16 28.27
CA LEU A 111 -29.99 -15.59 26.87
C LEU A 111 -30.54 -14.49 25.97
N ALA A 112 -31.57 -13.76 26.41
CA ALA A 112 -32.12 -12.64 25.67
C ALA A 112 -31.09 -11.50 25.49
N GLN A 113 -30.34 -11.18 26.56
CA GLN A 113 -29.26 -10.19 26.49
C GLN A 113 -28.15 -10.63 25.54
N PHE A 114 -27.70 -11.88 25.61
CA PHE A 114 -26.67 -12.43 24.73
C PHE A 114 -27.10 -12.43 23.25
N ALA A 115 -28.35 -12.80 22.98
CA ALA A 115 -28.92 -12.71 21.64
C ALA A 115 -28.94 -11.26 21.13
N GLY A 116 -29.32 -10.31 22.00
CA GLY A 116 -29.31 -8.89 21.69
C GLY A 116 -27.91 -8.33 21.39
N THR A 117 -26.91 -8.67 22.22
CA THR A 117 -25.53 -8.22 22.01
C THR A 117 -24.92 -8.83 20.75
N MET A 118 -25.11 -10.13 20.48
CA MET A 118 -24.62 -10.75 19.25
C MET A 118 -25.29 -10.17 18.01
N SER A 119 -26.60 -9.93 18.04
CA SER A 119 -27.32 -9.30 16.91
C SER A 119 -26.77 -7.90 16.63
N ASN A 120 -26.54 -7.10 17.67
CA ASN A 120 -25.94 -5.77 17.52
C ASN A 120 -24.50 -5.83 17.00
N MET A 121 -23.70 -6.77 17.50
CA MET A 121 -22.32 -6.97 17.05
C MET A 121 -22.28 -7.36 15.57
N LEU A 122 -23.13 -8.29 15.13
CA LEU A 122 -23.28 -8.68 13.72
C LEU A 122 -23.68 -7.50 12.85
N ARG A 123 -24.65 -6.70 13.29
CA ARG A 123 -25.07 -5.48 12.56
C ARG A 123 -23.89 -4.51 12.39
N GLN A 124 -23.14 -4.24 13.45
CA GLN A 124 -21.96 -3.38 13.41
C GLN A 124 -20.88 -3.94 12.49
N PHE A 125 -20.63 -5.25 12.49
CA PHE A 125 -19.66 -5.88 11.59
C PHE A 125 -20.07 -5.76 10.12
N HIS A 126 -21.35 -5.98 9.80
CA HIS A 126 -21.85 -5.81 8.43
C HIS A 126 -21.72 -4.36 7.96
N GLU A 127 -22.11 -3.41 8.81
CA GLU A 127 -22.00 -1.99 8.51
C GLU A 127 -20.55 -1.52 8.35
N TYR A 128 -19.66 -1.96 9.24
CA TYR A 128 -18.22 -1.70 9.14
C TYR A 128 -17.65 -2.26 7.85
N LYS A 129 -17.92 -3.53 7.52
CA LYS A 129 -17.41 -4.16 6.30
C LYS A 129 -17.89 -3.42 5.04
N ALA A 130 -19.17 -3.04 4.99
CA ALA A 130 -19.72 -2.31 3.86
C ALA A 130 -19.03 -0.94 3.68
N ARG A 131 -18.90 -0.17 4.77
CA ARG A 131 -18.21 1.13 4.76
C ARG A 131 -16.73 0.99 4.39
N HIS A 132 -16.03 0.03 4.99
CA HIS A 132 -14.62 -0.21 4.71
C HIS A 132 -14.36 -0.55 3.24
N VAL A 133 -15.16 -1.44 2.64
CA VAL A 133 -15.03 -1.78 1.21
C VAL A 133 -15.33 -0.55 0.34
N ALA A 134 -16.35 0.24 0.69
CA ALA A 134 -16.66 1.48 -0.02
C ALA A 134 -15.49 2.47 0.03
N ASP A 135 -14.93 2.73 1.22
CA ASP A 135 -13.82 3.66 1.45
C ASP A 135 -12.55 3.22 0.71
N VAL A 136 -12.18 1.94 0.79
CA VAL A 136 -11.02 1.39 0.07
C VAL A 136 -11.22 1.50 -1.44
N SER A 137 -12.43 1.20 -1.95
CA SER A 137 -12.73 1.35 -3.37
C SER A 137 -12.67 2.81 -3.83
N ALA A 138 -13.15 3.75 -3.01
CA ALA A 138 -13.12 5.18 -3.28
C ALA A 138 -11.67 5.69 -3.33
N TRP A 139 -10.85 5.25 -2.37
CA TRP A 139 -9.42 5.56 -2.34
C TRP A 139 -8.68 5.03 -3.57
N HIS A 140 -8.94 3.79 -3.97
CA HIS A 140 -8.35 3.25 -5.19
C HIS A 140 -8.80 3.98 -6.46
N LYS A 141 -10.04 4.48 -6.52
CA LYS A 141 -10.53 5.29 -7.63
C LYS A 141 -9.86 6.65 -7.66
N SER A 142 -9.75 7.34 -6.52
CA SER A 142 -9.12 8.66 -6.45
C SER A 142 -7.63 8.59 -6.76
N TYR A 143 -6.91 7.58 -6.24
CA TYR A 143 -5.49 7.38 -6.55
C TYR A 143 -5.27 7.07 -8.04
N ARG A 144 -6.12 6.25 -8.67
CA ARG A 144 -6.06 6.01 -10.12
C ARG A 144 -6.33 7.28 -10.93
N ALA A 145 -7.27 8.12 -10.49
CA ALA A 145 -7.55 9.40 -11.14
C ALA A 145 -6.34 10.34 -11.06
N GLN A 146 -5.70 10.48 -9.89
CA GLN A 146 -4.47 11.26 -9.72
C GLN A 146 -3.34 10.76 -10.62
N LEU A 147 -3.18 9.43 -10.73
CA LEU A 147 -2.19 8.85 -11.64
C LEU A 147 -2.50 9.10 -13.12
N ALA A 148 -3.77 9.19 -13.50
CA ALA A 148 -4.16 9.52 -14.87
C ALA A 148 -3.90 11.01 -15.16
N GLU A 149 -4.23 11.88 -14.21
CA GLU A 149 -3.99 13.33 -14.29
C GLU A 149 -2.49 13.63 -14.40
N ALA A 150 -1.66 13.04 -13.54
CA ALA A 150 -0.20 13.22 -13.60
C ALA A 150 0.40 12.72 -14.93
N ARG A 151 -0.14 11.65 -15.52
CA ARG A 151 0.29 11.17 -16.85
C ARG A 151 -0.13 12.13 -17.96
N ALA A 152 -1.34 12.67 -17.88
CA ALA A 152 -1.85 13.65 -18.84
C ALA A 152 -1.08 14.98 -18.77
N GLU A 153 -0.73 15.42 -17.56
CA GLU A 153 0.14 16.59 -17.38
C GLU A 153 1.54 16.32 -17.94
N ASN A 154 2.11 15.13 -17.69
CA ASN A 154 3.42 14.78 -18.22
C ASN A 154 3.44 14.75 -19.76
N SER A 155 2.41 14.19 -20.41
CA SER A 155 2.31 14.23 -21.87
C SER A 155 2.19 15.66 -22.37
N LYS A 156 1.36 16.50 -21.74
CA LYS A 156 1.22 17.91 -22.10
C LYS A 156 2.54 18.68 -21.98
N LEU A 157 3.29 18.47 -20.90
CA LEU A 157 4.59 19.11 -20.71
C LEU A 157 5.61 18.66 -21.76
N ARG A 158 5.60 17.37 -22.12
CA ARG A 158 6.44 16.86 -23.21
C ARG A 158 6.06 17.54 -24.52
N ASP A 159 4.78 17.58 -24.87
CA ASP A 159 4.30 18.22 -26.09
C ASP A 159 4.73 19.69 -26.17
N GLN A 160 4.61 20.43 -25.07
CA GLN A 160 5.10 21.81 -24.97
C GLN A 160 6.62 21.94 -25.19
N ILE A 161 7.42 21.02 -24.63
CA ILE A 161 8.86 20.99 -24.86
C ILE A 161 9.17 20.69 -26.33
N TRP A 162 8.46 19.73 -26.93
CA TRP A 162 8.60 19.40 -28.35
C TRP A 162 8.26 20.59 -29.25
N GLU A 163 7.15 21.29 -28.98
CA GLU A 163 6.75 22.50 -29.70
C GLU A 163 7.82 23.60 -29.54
N MET A 164 8.28 23.87 -28.33
CA MET A 164 9.33 24.85 -28.06
C MET A 164 10.63 24.52 -28.79
N GLN A 165 11.06 23.25 -28.77
CA GLN A 165 12.25 22.79 -29.47
C GLN A 165 12.09 22.90 -30.98
N ALA A 166 10.92 22.55 -31.53
CA ALA A 166 10.61 22.70 -32.95
C ALA A 166 10.64 24.17 -33.38
N HIS A 167 10.03 25.07 -32.59
CA HIS A 167 10.06 26.51 -32.83
C HIS A 167 11.48 27.09 -32.75
N ALA A 168 12.27 26.69 -31.75
CA ALA A 168 13.68 27.10 -31.62
C ALA A 168 14.54 26.56 -32.77
N GLY A 169 14.32 25.32 -33.21
CA GLY A 169 14.96 24.71 -34.37
C GLY A 169 14.68 25.49 -35.65
N ALA A 170 13.40 25.78 -35.92
CA ALA A 170 12.98 26.58 -37.07
C ALA A 170 13.54 28.02 -37.03
N ALA A 171 13.61 28.64 -35.85
CA ALA A 171 14.22 29.96 -35.69
C ALA A 171 15.73 29.93 -35.97
N ASN A 172 16.46 28.93 -35.46
CA ASN A 172 17.88 28.74 -35.73
C ASN A 172 18.16 28.47 -37.22
N GLU A 173 17.31 27.69 -37.87
CA GLU A 173 17.40 27.45 -39.31
C GLU A 173 17.20 28.75 -40.10
N LYS A 174 16.21 29.57 -39.74
CA LYS A 174 16.00 30.90 -40.33
C LYS A 174 17.23 31.80 -40.15
N LEU A 175 17.87 31.81 -38.98
CA LEU A 175 19.08 32.58 -38.73
C LEU A 175 20.28 32.07 -39.53
N ARG A 176 20.47 30.76 -39.64
CA ARG A 176 21.53 30.16 -40.49
C ARG A 176 21.31 30.50 -41.95
N ASN A 177 20.07 30.37 -42.43
CA ASN A 177 19.71 30.73 -43.79
C ASN A 177 19.91 32.22 -44.06
N PHE A 178 19.58 33.08 -43.08
CA PHE A 178 19.87 34.52 -43.17
C PHE A 178 21.37 34.78 -43.26
N ARG A 179 22.19 34.21 -42.35
CA ARG A 179 23.65 34.36 -42.37
C ARG A 179 24.24 33.88 -43.70
N LYS A 180 23.83 32.70 -44.16
CA LYS A 180 24.27 32.16 -45.45
C LYS A 180 23.96 33.12 -46.59
N LYS A 181 22.71 33.57 -46.72
CA LYS A 181 22.31 34.54 -47.74
C LYS A 181 22.99 35.91 -47.58
N TYR A 182 23.34 36.30 -46.37
CA TYR A 182 24.00 37.57 -46.08
C TYR A 182 25.49 37.56 -46.47
N ASP A 183 26.15 36.42 -46.25
CA ASP A 183 27.55 36.18 -46.61
C ASP A 183 27.70 35.91 -48.12
N GLU A 184 26.76 35.16 -48.73
CA GLU A 184 26.77 34.80 -50.16
C GLU A 184 26.29 35.92 -51.10
N ASN A 185 25.85 37.08 -50.58
CA ASN A 185 25.35 38.16 -51.43
C ASN A 185 26.50 38.95 -52.06
N GLU A 186 26.91 38.51 -53.25
CA GLU A 186 28.00 39.10 -54.04
C GLU A 186 27.78 40.60 -54.28
N THR A 187 26.57 41.01 -54.64
CA THR A 187 26.24 42.43 -54.87
C THR A 187 26.50 43.32 -53.64
N ARG A 188 26.40 42.76 -52.43
CA ARG A 188 26.71 43.48 -51.20
C ARG A 188 28.21 43.54 -50.96
N TRP A 189 28.93 42.46 -51.26
CA TRP A 189 30.40 42.45 -51.22
C TRP A 189 30.97 43.47 -52.21
N GLU A 190 30.51 43.43 -53.48
CA GLU A 190 30.86 44.38 -54.53
C GLU A 190 30.58 45.81 -54.08
N LYS A 191 29.36 46.13 -53.62
CA LYS A 191 29.06 47.48 -53.10
C LYS A 191 29.98 47.91 -51.95
N ARG A 192 30.36 47.00 -51.06
CA ARG A 192 31.32 47.31 -49.97
C ARG A 192 32.71 47.59 -50.52
N VAL A 193 33.18 46.79 -51.48
CA VAL A 193 34.46 46.97 -52.16
C VAL A 193 34.47 48.28 -52.96
N GLU A 194 33.43 48.54 -53.76
CA GLU A 194 33.26 49.78 -54.52
C GLU A 194 33.23 51.01 -53.61
N THR A 195 32.44 50.98 -52.52
CA THR A 195 32.39 52.11 -51.57
C THR A 195 33.76 52.35 -50.92
N LYS A 196 34.53 51.29 -50.68
CA LYS A 196 35.91 51.39 -50.17
C LYS A 196 36.87 51.93 -51.24
N ALA A 197 36.80 51.40 -52.47
CA ALA A 197 37.61 51.85 -53.60
C ALA A 197 37.37 53.34 -53.90
N MET A 198 36.11 53.77 -53.97
CA MET A 198 35.74 55.17 -54.14
C MET A 198 36.31 56.05 -53.01
N ARG A 199 36.32 55.57 -51.76
CA ARG A 199 36.96 56.29 -50.64
C ARG A 199 38.48 56.37 -50.80
N GLN A 200 39.14 55.32 -51.27
CA GLN A 200 40.57 55.32 -51.56
C GLN A 200 40.91 56.26 -52.72
N GLU A 201 40.11 56.28 -53.78
CA GLU A 201 40.26 57.21 -54.90
C GLU A 201 40.10 58.66 -54.44
N LEU A 202 39.07 58.96 -53.63
CA LEU A 202 38.90 60.28 -53.04
C LEU A 202 40.12 60.72 -52.22
N ARG A 203 40.71 59.80 -51.44
CA ARG A 203 41.96 60.06 -50.69
C ARG A 203 43.16 60.26 -51.61
N PHE A 204 43.30 59.44 -52.66
CA PHE A 204 44.36 59.61 -53.66
C PHE A 204 44.28 60.98 -54.32
N TRP A 205 43.10 61.36 -54.80
CA TRP A 205 42.88 62.68 -55.39
C TRP A 205 43.08 63.80 -54.38
N LYS A 206 42.70 63.63 -53.10
CA LYS A 206 43.01 64.59 -52.04
C LYS A 206 44.52 64.79 -51.90
N ARG A 207 45.32 63.71 -51.82
CA ARG A 207 46.79 63.79 -51.73
C ARG A 207 47.41 64.46 -52.94
N MET A 208 46.90 64.16 -54.15
CA MET A 208 47.37 64.79 -55.39
C MET A 208 47.02 66.28 -55.47
N ALA A 209 45.83 66.67 -55.02
CA ALA A 209 45.36 68.05 -55.06
C ALA A 209 45.89 68.91 -53.90
N MET A 210 46.18 68.31 -52.75
CA MET A 210 46.63 68.98 -51.52
C MET A 210 47.86 68.29 -50.90
N PRO A 211 49.04 68.33 -51.54
CA PRO A 211 50.23 67.59 -51.07
C PRO A 211 50.85 68.12 -49.75
N HIS A 212 50.44 69.30 -49.30
CA HIS A 212 50.98 69.99 -48.13
C HIS A 212 50.14 69.78 -46.86
N LEU A 213 49.03 69.04 -46.96
CA LEU A 213 48.19 68.67 -45.81
C LEU A 213 48.71 67.34 -45.24
N ALA A 214 48.87 67.25 -43.92
CA ALA A 214 49.34 66.05 -43.26
C ALA A 214 48.35 64.88 -43.44
N ASP A 215 48.88 63.66 -43.62
CA ASP A 215 48.10 62.44 -43.87
C ASP A 215 47.26 61.99 -42.63
N ASP A 216 47.61 62.47 -41.43
CA ASP A 216 46.90 62.20 -40.18
C ASP A 216 45.67 63.10 -40.00
N ASP A 217 44.68 62.95 -40.90
CA ASP A 217 43.38 63.60 -40.75
C ASP A 217 42.42 62.73 -39.93
N PRO A 218 41.99 63.15 -38.71
CA PRO A 218 41.10 62.35 -37.86
C PRO A 218 39.75 62.05 -38.50
N CYS A 219 39.32 62.82 -39.50
CA CYS A 219 38.05 62.55 -40.17
C CYS A 219 38.14 61.40 -41.17
N TRP A 220 39.34 61.04 -41.62
CA TRP A 220 39.63 59.99 -42.60
C TRP A 220 40.86 59.18 -42.16
N SER A 221 40.78 58.47 -41.02
CA SER A 221 41.88 57.60 -40.56
C SER A 221 42.19 56.45 -41.53
N ASP A 222 43.43 55.95 -41.49
CA ASP A 222 43.99 54.83 -42.26
C ASP A 222 43.41 53.43 -41.91
N ASP A 223 42.38 53.39 -41.08
CA ASP A 223 41.93 52.16 -40.41
C ASP A 223 40.98 51.29 -41.26
N ASP A 224 41.05 51.43 -42.59
CA ASP A 224 40.17 50.74 -43.54
C ASP A 224 40.92 49.84 -44.53
N ASP A 225 42.17 49.48 -44.22
CA ASP A 225 42.95 48.50 -44.97
C ASP A 225 42.28 47.12 -44.98
N LEU A 226 42.32 46.45 -46.13
CA LEU A 226 41.74 45.12 -46.36
C LEU A 226 42.51 43.99 -45.64
N VAL A 227 43.62 44.30 -44.97
CA VAL A 227 44.42 43.34 -44.23
C VAL A 227 43.90 43.29 -42.81
N ASP A 228 43.41 42.11 -42.41
CA ASP A 228 43.03 41.80 -41.03
C ASP A 228 44.12 42.31 -40.06
N VAL A 229 43.73 42.97 -38.97
CA VAL A 229 44.68 43.47 -37.94
C VAL A 229 45.60 42.34 -37.47
N ALA A 230 45.10 41.10 -37.44
CA ALA A 230 45.89 39.93 -37.15
C ALA A 230 46.98 39.64 -38.20
N GLU A 231 46.67 39.80 -39.50
CA GLU A 231 47.62 39.55 -40.59
C GLU A 231 48.64 40.70 -40.73
N LYS A 232 48.25 41.95 -40.44
CA LYS A 232 49.22 43.08 -40.35
C LYS A 232 50.31 42.80 -39.30
N ARG A 233 49.91 42.39 -38.09
CA ARG A 233 50.85 42.02 -37.03
C ARG A 233 51.73 40.84 -37.41
N ARG A 234 51.16 39.84 -38.10
CA ARG A 234 51.92 38.69 -38.61
C ARG A 234 52.98 39.14 -39.63
N LEU A 235 52.62 40.06 -40.54
CA LEU A 235 53.54 40.59 -41.55
C LEU A 235 54.66 41.43 -40.92
N GLU A 236 54.36 42.25 -39.92
CA GLU A 236 55.38 42.99 -39.16
C GLU A 236 56.38 42.05 -38.46
N GLU A 237 55.89 40.97 -37.84
CA GLU A 237 56.73 39.96 -37.20
C GLU A 237 57.58 39.21 -38.23
N VAL A 238 57.01 38.81 -39.37
CA VAL A 238 57.76 38.19 -40.47
C VAL A 238 58.82 39.14 -41.01
N GLN A 239 58.49 40.42 -41.20
CA GLN A 239 59.46 41.45 -41.63
C GLN A 239 60.60 41.59 -40.62
N ARG A 240 60.31 41.63 -39.31
CA ARG A 240 61.32 41.68 -38.26
C ARG A 240 62.25 40.47 -38.31
N ILE A 241 61.69 39.26 -38.40
CA ILE A 241 62.46 38.02 -38.49
C ILE A 241 63.32 38.02 -39.76
N THR A 242 62.78 38.39 -40.92
CA THR A 242 63.59 38.48 -42.14
C THR A 242 64.72 39.49 -42.03
N ALA A 243 64.48 40.66 -41.42
CA ALA A 243 65.52 41.66 -41.18
C ALA A 243 66.62 41.12 -40.23
N GLU A 244 66.25 40.43 -39.15
CA GLU A 244 67.20 39.77 -38.23
C GLU A 244 68.01 38.68 -38.93
N THR A 245 67.38 37.85 -39.77
CA THR A 245 68.09 36.81 -40.55
C THR A 245 69.03 37.43 -41.59
N HIS A 246 68.64 38.53 -42.22
CA HIS A 246 69.49 39.20 -43.20
C HIS A 246 70.67 39.93 -42.52
N ALA A 247 70.45 40.49 -41.33
CA ALA A 247 71.52 41.09 -40.52
C ALA A 247 72.51 40.04 -40.00
N THR A 248 72.03 38.88 -39.56
CA THR A 248 72.89 37.77 -39.13
C THR A 248 73.65 37.14 -40.31
N ALA A 249 73.02 36.98 -41.47
CA ALA A 249 73.70 36.55 -42.69
C ALA A 249 74.76 37.55 -43.17
N ALA A 250 74.48 38.86 -43.09
CA ALA A 250 75.46 39.90 -43.40
C ALA A 250 76.63 39.91 -42.41
N ALA A 251 76.37 39.68 -41.11
CA ALA A 251 77.41 39.55 -40.10
C ALA A 251 78.28 38.29 -40.30
N GLN A 252 77.68 37.16 -40.71
CA GLN A 252 78.41 35.93 -41.05
C GLN A 252 79.26 36.10 -42.31
N LEU A 253 78.77 36.81 -43.34
CA LEU A 253 79.56 37.16 -44.53
C LEU A 253 80.72 38.11 -44.19
N ALA A 254 80.52 39.07 -43.28
CA ALA A 254 81.60 39.92 -42.78
C ALA A 254 82.64 39.13 -41.98
N ALA A 255 82.21 38.19 -41.13
CA ALA A 255 83.09 37.30 -40.38
C ALA A 255 83.90 36.35 -41.29
N ALA A 256 83.28 35.81 -42.34
CA ALA A 256 83.95 34.97 -43.34
C ALA A 256 84.97 35.77 -44.19
N GLN A 257 84.76 37.07 -44.40
CA GLN A 257 85.74 37.94 -45.04
C GLN A 257 86.93 38.27 -44.13
N THR A 258 86.76 38.27 -42.81
CA THR A 258 87.88 38.41 -41.86
C THR A 258 88.68 37.11 -41.69
N GLU A 259 88.06 35.93 -41.76
CA GLU A 259 88.76 34.64 -41.65
C GLU A 259 89.56 34.22 -42.90
N LEU A 260 89.29 34.82 -44.07
CA LEU A 260 90.08 34.60 -45.29
C LEU A 260 91.30 35.54 -45.44
N GLY A 261 91.54 36.41 -44.46
CA GLY A 261 92.68 37.35 -44.43
C GLY A 261 93.88 36.88 -43.59
N GLU A 262 93.76 35.75 -42.87
CA GLU A 262 94.74 35.39 -41.85
C GLU A 262 94.90 33.86 -41.78
N ILE A 263 95.53 33.23 -42.79
CA ILE A 263 96.26 31.95 -42.73
C ILE A 263 97.00 31.78 -44.08
N ALA A 264 98.23 32.27 -44.12
CA ALA A 264 99.26 31.83 -45.05
C ALA A 264 100.60 31.89 -44.30
N GLY A 265 101.11 30.75 -43.85
CA GLY A 265 102.52 30.61 -43.49
C GLY A 265 102.83 29.72 -42.28
N ASN A 266 103.45 28.58 -42.60
CA ASN A 266 104.41 27.79 -41.82
C ASN A 266 103.95 26.70 -40.82
N GLU A 267 103.88 25.49 -41.38
CA GLU A 267 104.83 24.38 -41.20
C GLU A 267 105.13 23.83 -39.77
N GLU A 268 104.58 22.62 -39.57
CA GLU A 268 105.15 21.38 -38.98
C GLU A 268 106.36 21.46 -38.02
N ASP A 269 106.17 20.98 -36.78
CA ASP A 269 107.14 20.13 -36.09
C ASP A 269 106.45 19.27 -35.00
N GLY A 270 106.92 18.03 -34.82
CA GLY A 270 106.25 16.95 -34.09
C GLY A 270 106.59 16.81 -32.60
N GLY A 271 105.85 15.93 -31.90
CA GLY A 271 106.17 15.57 -30.52
C GLY A 271 105.07 14.84 -29.74
N ASP A 272 105.19 13.52 -29.76
CA ASP A 272 104.58 12.41 -29.00
C ASP A 272 104.06 12.57 -27.54
N GLN A 273 103.10 11.68 -27.19
CA GLN A 273 102.72 11.06 -25.88
C GLN A 273 101.55 11.52 -24.98
N ARG A 274 100.51 10.65 -24.96
CA ARG A 274 99.79 9.95 -23.84
C ARG A 274 98.93 10.68 -22.79
N GLY A 275 97.71 10.12 -22.59
CA GLY A 275 96.85 10.17 -21.38
C GLY A 275 95.88 11.36 -21.36
N ASP A 276 94.58 11.29 -21.07
CA ASP A 276 93.75 10.31 -20.38
C ASP A 276 92.28 10.46 -20.86
N GLU A 277 91.52 9.38 -20.69
CA GLU A 277 90.08 9.24 -20.94
C GLU A 277 89.21 10.20 -20.10
N ILE A 278 88.13 10.76 -20.68
CA ILE A 278 86.79 10.94 -20.08
C ILE A 278 85.78 11.08 -21.25
N PRO A 279 84.78 10.18 -21.41
CA PRO A 279 83.69 10.38 -22.35
C PRO A 279 82.49 11.09 -21.68
N PRO A 280 81.88 12.13 -22.28
CA PRO A 280 80.60 12.64 -21.81
C PRO A 280 79.40 11.81 -22.32
N PRO A 281 78.31 11.72 -21.52
CA PRO A 281 77.23 10.75 -21.67
C PRO A 281 76.18 11.07 -22.76
N ALA A 282 75.52 10.01 -23.22
CA ALA A 282 74.47 9.99 -24.24
C ALA A 282 73.18 10.76 -23.85
N PRO A 283 72.44 11.32 -24.83
CA PRO A 283 71.24 12.13 -24.59
C PRO A 283 69.99 11.31 -24.23
N ALA A 284 69.23 11.80 -23.25
CA ALA A 284 67.91 11.28 -22.87
C ALA A 284 66.79 11.75 -23.83
N PRO A 285 65.70 10.97 -24.00
CA PRO A 285 64.60 11.30 -24.92
C PRO A 285 63.64 12.35 -24.35
N PRO A 286 62.95 13.13 -25.22
CA PRO A 286 62.13 14.27 -24.80
C PRO A 286 60.79 13.85 -24.17
N SER A 287 60.56 14.38 -22.98
CA SER A 287 59.27 14.43 -22.30
C SER A 287 58.26 15.31 -23.05
N THR A 288 57.17 14.70 -23.52
CA THR A 288 56.00 15.39 -24.08
C THR A 288 55.17 16.02 -22.97
N VAL A 289 55.13 17.34 -22.96
CA VAL A 289 54.28 18.16 -22.11
C VAL A 289 52.81 18.01 -22.52
N SER A 290 52.02 17.63 -21.52
CA SER A 290 50.56 17.57 -21.48
C SER A 290 49.92 18.94 -21.75
N THR A 291 48.93 18.98 -22.66
CA THR A 291 47.93 20.06 -22.71
C THR A 291 46.53 19.43 -22.67
N PRO A 292 45.61 19.89 -21.81
CA PRO A 292 44.34 19.23 -21.56
C PRO A 292 43.26 19.69 -22.56
N HIS A 293 42.72 18.75 -23.34
CA HIS A 293 41.49 18.98 -24.08
C HIS A 293 40.56 17.77 -23.96
N ASN A 294 39.83 17.74 -22.85
CA ASN A 294 38.67 16.88 -22.72
C ASN A 294 37.59 17.60 -21.88
N LEU A 295 37.00 18.63 -22.48
CA LEU A 295 35.80 19.28 -21.97
C LEU A 295 34.75 19.37 -23.09
N MET A 296 34.36 18.22 -23.66
CA MET A 296 33.14 18.14 -24.46
C MET A 296 32.66 16.69 -24.67
N GLN A 297 32.56 15.90 -23.60
CA GLN A 297 31.85 14.62 -23.65
C GLN A 297 31.20 14.28 -22.31
N GLN A 298 30.34 15.18 -21.84
CA GLN A 298 29.50 14.96 -20.66
C GLN A 298 28.16 15.69 -20.83
N LEU A 299 27.37 15.26 -21.82
CA LEU A 299 25.98 15.73 -21.92
C LEU A 299 25.01 14.69 -22.50
N VAL A 300 25.30 13.40 -22.36
CA VAL A 300 24.31 12.32 -22.49
C VAL A 300 24.80 11.15 -21.63
N GLY A 301 24.22 11.00 -20.43
CA GLY A 301 24.55 9.89 -19.54
C GLY A 301 23.58 9.85 -18.38
N GLY A 302 22.68 8.87 -18.40
CA GLY A 302 21.70 8.64 -17.34
C GLY A 302 22.39 8.47 -15.99
N VAL A 303 21.74 8.96 -14.94
CA VAL A 303 22.20 8.80 -13.56
C VAL A 303 22.21 7.31 -13.21
N PRO A 304 23.34 6.71 -12.84
CA PRO A 304 23.34 5.37 -12.26
C PRO A 304 22.67 5.46 -10.89
N MET A 305 21.55 4.76 -10.71
CA MET A 305 20.93 4.57 -9.39
C MET A 305 21.88 3.70 -8.57
N GLN A 306 22.72 4.35 -7.77
CA GLN A 306 23.53 3.69 -6.75
C GLN A 306 22.57 3.10 -5.71
N ARG A 307 22.48 1.77 -5.67
CA ARG A 307 21.80 1.05 -4.60
C ARG A 307 22.65 1.21 -3.34
N GLY A 308 22.28 2.20 -2.51
CA GLY A 308 22.79 2.32 -1.16
C GLY A 308 22.21 1.18 -0.32
N ASP A 309 23.06 0.22 0.03
CA ASP A 309 22.79 -0.74 1.10
C ASP A 309 23.01 0.00 2.43
N ASP A 310 22.02 0.80 2.83
CA ASP A 310 21.95 1.41 4.15
C ASP A 310 20.78 0.79 4.91
N GLU A 311 21.10 -0.18 5.77
CA GLU A 311 20.25 -0.56 6.88
C GLU A 311 19.98 0.70 7.72
N ASN A 312 18.69 0.99 7.98
CA ASN A 312 18.19 2.07 8.84
C ASN A 312 17.87 3.42 8.17
N SER A 313 16.98 3.42 7.17
CA SER A 313 16.23 4.63 6.78
C SER A 313 14.75 4.34 6.58
N THR A 314 13.94 4.93 7.46
CA THR A 314 12.49 5.06 7.38
C THR A 314 12.06 5.57 6.00
N GLY A 315 11.31 4.76 5.27
CA GLY A 315 10.69 5.16 4.01
C GLY A 315 9.75 6.36 4.17
N PRO A 316 9.38 7.02 3.06
CA PRO A 316 8.55 8.23 3.10
C PRO A 316 7.23 7.95 3.81
N THR A 317 6.97 8.70 4.89
CA THR A 317 5.75 8.62 5.67
C THR A 317 4.53 8.94 4.80
N PRO A 318 3.46 8.12 4.85
CA PRO A 318 2.24 8.39 4.08
C PRO A 318 1.61 9.73 4.52
N PRO A 319 0.92 10.45 3.61
CA PRO A 319 0.31 11.73 3.95
C PRO A 319 -0.75 11.56 5.05
N PRO A 320 -0.92 12.57 5.93
CA PRO A 320 -1.89 12.51 7.02
C PRO A 320 -3.31 12.40 6.46
N ARG A 321 -4.11 11.52 7.08
CA ARG A 321 -5.54 11.37 6.76
C ARG A 321 -6.28 12.68 7.05
N PRO A 322 -7.30 13.05 6.25
CA PRO A 322 -8.14 14.20 6.56
C PRO A 322 -8.87 13.98 7.89
N LEU A 323 -8.81 14.98 8.77
CA LEU A 323 -9.54 15.02 10.04
C LEU A 323 -11.05 15.12 9.76
N SER A 324 -11.72 13.98 9.63
CA SER A 324 -13.18 13.91 9.74
C SER A 324 -13.56 13.44 11.14
N ALA A 325 -13.48 14.35 12.11
CA ALA A 325 -14.11 14.21 13.43
C ALA A 325 -14.23 15.59 14.11
N ALA A 326 -15.22 16.37 13.68
CA ALA A 326 -15.87 17.37 14.52
C ALA A 326 -17.38 17.12 14.50
N SER A 327 -17.80 15.89 14.85
CA SER A 327 -19.17 15.66 15.31
C SER A 327 -19.24 16.11 16.75
N SER A 328 -19.67 17.37 16.91
CA SER A 328 -20.15 17.92 18.16
C SER A 328 -21.40 17.15 18.60
N THR A 329 -21.26 16.31 19.63
CA THR A 329 -22.38 15.80 20.42
C THR A 329 -22.01 15.92 21.89
N GLY A 330 -22.59 16.92 22.55
CA GLY A 330 -22.53 17.13 23.99
C GLY A 330 -23.29 18.43 24.32
N SER A 331 -24.57 18.35 24.64
CA SER A 331 -25.09 18.15 26.01
C SER A 331 -25.31 19.48 26.75
N SER A 332 -26.54 19.98 26.71
CA SER A 332 -27.14 20.73 27.83
C SER A 332 -28.67 20.71 27.69
N GLY A 333 -29.30 19.81 28.42
CA GLY A 333 -30.73 19.75 28.63
C GLY A 333 -31.00 19.33 30.08
N GLN A 334 -31.02 20.31 30.97
CA GLN A 334 -31.78 20.35 32.22
C GLN A 334 -32.27 21.78 32.42
#